data_AF-A0A0R1U4N4-F1
#
_entry.id   AF-A0A0R1U4N4-F1
#
_cell.length_a   1.000
_cell.length_b   1.000
_cell.length_c   1.000
_cell.angle_alpha   90.00
_cell.angle_beta   90.00
_cell.angle_gamma   90.00
#
_symmetry.space_group_name_H-M   'P 1'
#
loop_
_entity.id
_entity.type
_entity.pdbx_description
1 polymer ?
#
loop_
_entity_poly.entity_id
_entity_poly.type
_entity_poly.pdbx_seq_one_letter_code
_entity_poly.pdbx_strand_id
1 'polypeptide(L)'
;MGMLELLATLIDAIWAENLYSKQVCTRQLARSNYNLKKLNVGSIYQDKYFLYDLIPKYLAFLTDISQKIEEDLLDYLLDYNFSYRVKSEQTTYAKIKQYFMREQRIGAIAVNKSLNDLIGFRIILVGVEQNTPLITELLCQKCNTRKISRFYFRDDGDYHAIHVILS
;
A
#
# COMPACT_ATOMS: atom_id res chain seq x y z
N MET A 1 -23.86 6.81 -8.36
CA MET A 1 -23.31 5.60 -7.74
C MET A 1 -23.48 5.70 -6.23
N GLY A 2 -23.97 4.65 -5.56
CA GLY A 2 -24.10 4.64 -4.10
C GLY A 2 -22.74 4.57 -3.40
N MET A 3 -22.64 4.93 -2.11
CA MET A 3 -21.37 4.93 -1.37
C MET A 3 -20.70 3.54 -1.34
N LEU A 4 -21.46 2.49 -1.04
CA LEU A 4 -20.93 1.11 -0.99
C LEU A 4 -20.53 0.61 -2.38
N GLU A 5 -21.29 1.00 -3.40
CA GLU A 5 -21.00 0.68 -4.81
C GLU A 5 -19.69 1.36 -5.25
N LEU A 6 -19.51 2.65 -4.93
CA LEU A 6 -18.26 3.38 -5.17
C LEU A 6 -17.08 2.71 -4.49
N LEU A 7 -17.21 2.39 -3.20
CA LEU A 7 -16.15 1.74 -2.44
C LEU A 7 -15.78 0.37 -3.05
N ALA A 8 -16.78 -0.43 -3.41
CA ALA A 8 -16.57 -1.74 -4.01
C ALA A 8 -15.85 -1.64 -5.37
N THR A 9 -16.25 -0.68 -6.20
CA THR A 9 -15.66 -0.39 -7.51
C THR A 9 -14.22 0.08 -7.36
N LEU A 10 -13.95 1.04 -6.48
CA LEU A 10 -12.59 1.53 -6.23
C LEU A 10 -11.67 0.43 -5.70
N ILE A 11 -12.12 -0.39 -4.75
CA ILE A 11 -11.31 -1.52 -4.27
C ILE A 11 -10.95 -2.47 -5.41
N ASP A 12 -11.89 -2.77 -6.30
CA ASP A 12 -11.67 -3.69 -7.41
C ASP A 12 -10.73 -3.10 -8.46
N ALA A 13 -10.89 -1.82 -8.79
CA ALA A 13 -10.03 -1.12 -9.74
C ALA A 13 -8.59 -1.00 -9.20
N ILE A 14 -8.42 -0.58 -7.94
CA ILE A 14 -7.11 -0.48 -7.28
C ILE A 14 -6.46 -1.87 -7.19
N TRP A 15 -7.23 -2.92 -6.91
CA TRP A 15 -6.70 -4.28 -6.88
C TRP A 15 -6.19 -4.74 -8.25
N ALA A 16 -6.90 -4.42 -9.33
CA ALA A 16 -6.47 -4.73 -10.69
C ALA A 16 -5.13 -4.05 -11.02
N GLU A 17 -4.98 -2.77 -10.66
CA GLU A 17 -3.73 -2.05 -10.85
C GLU A 17 -2.57 -2.61 -10.00
N ASN A 18 -2.85 -3.03 -8.77
CA ASN A 18 -1.87 -3.73 -7.93
C ASN A 18 -1.43 -5.06 -8.56
N LEU A 19 -2.35 -5.83 -9.15
CA LEU A 19 -2.02 -7.07 -9.84
C LEU A 19 -1.14 -6.81 -11.07
N TYR A 20 -1.50 -5.81 -11.88
CA TYR A 20 -0.70 -5.39 -13.04
C TYR A 20 0.71 -4.96 -12.60
N SER A 21 0.80 -4.07 -11.61
CA SER A 21 2.07 -3.56 -11.06
C SER A 21 2.97 -4.70 -10.58
N LYS A 22 2.42 -5.69 -9.88
CA LYS A 22 3.16 -6.88 -9.44
C LYS A 22 3.71 -7.69 -10.60
N GLN A 23 2.96 -7.85 -11.69
CA GLN A 23 3.41 -8.58 -12.86
C GLN A 23 4.55 -7.85 -13.58
N VAL A 24 4.43 -6.54 -13.78
CA VAL A 24 5.49 -5.71 -14.39
C VAL A 24 6.74 -5.70 -13.52
N CYS A 25 6.56 -5.50 -12.21
CA CYS A 25 7.64 -5.50 -11.22
C CYS A 25 8.37 -6.84 -11.18
N THR A 26 7.65 -7.97 -11.17
CA THR A 26 8.29 -9.30 -11.17
C THR A 26 9.15 -9.53 -12.40
N ARG A 27 8.74 -9.01 -13.57
CA ARG A 27 9.55 -9.08 -14.80
C ARG A 27 10.84 -8.26 -14.70
N GLN A 28 10.82 -7.12 -14.00
CA GLN A 28 11.99 -6.25 -13.81
C GLN A 28 12.91 -6.70 -12.66
N LEU A 29 12.34 -7.12 -11.52
CA LEU A 29 13.05 -7.54 -10.31
C LEU A 29 13.48 -9.01 -10.29
N ALA A 30 13.17 -9.80 -11.33
CA ALA A 30 13.69 -11.16 -11.52
C ALA A 30 15.24 -11.26 -11.48
N ARG A 31 15.94 -10.12 -11.42
CA ARG A 31 17.39 -10.00 -11.28
C ARG A 31 17.87 -9.71 -9.85
N SER A 32 16.97 -9.51 -8.88
CA SER A 32 17.38 -9.23 -7.49
C SER A 32 17.51 -10.52 -6.68
N ASN A 33 18.59 -10.68 -5.92
CA ASN A 33 18.83 -11.84 -5.05
C ASN A 33 18.05 -11.77 -3.72
N TYR A 34 17.15 -10.80 -3.56
CA TYR A 34 16.44 -10.56 -2.30
C TYR A 34 15.13 -11.34 -2.22
N ASN A 35 14.99 -12.14 -1.16
CA ASN A 35 13.69 -12.70 -0.80
C ASN A 35 12.94 -11.72 0.11
N LEU A 36 12.13 -10.83 -0.47
CA LEU A 36 11.39 -9.79 0.26
C LEU A 36 10.45 -10.34 1.36
N LYS A 37 10.03 -11.61 1.29
CA LYS A 37 9.22 -12.25 2.34
C LYS A 37 10.02 -12.61 3.59
N LYS A 38 11.35 -12.80 3.45
CA LYS A 38 12.27 -13.13 4.53
C LYS A 38 13.19 -11.96 4.92
N LEU A 39 13.19 -10.91 4.11
CA LEU A 39 14.00 -9.72 4.33
C LEU A 39 13.49 -8.92 5.53
N ASN A 40 14.40 -8.40 6.34
CA ASN A 40 14.10 -7.68 7.56
C ASN A 40 14.74 -6.29 7.56
N VAL A 41 14.21 -5.40 8.40
CA VAL A 41 14.59 -3.99 8.43
C VAL A 41 16.04 -3.81 8.82
N GLY A 42 16.53 -4.53 9.83
CA GLY A 42 17.93 -4.48 10.25
C GLY A 42 18.91 -4.83 9.13
N SER A 43 18.63 -5.88 8.36
CA SER A 43 19.44 -6.28 7.21
C SER A 43 19.46 -5.21 6.12
N ILE A 44 18.30 -4.63 5.76
CA ILE A 44 18.27 -3.61 4.70
C ILE A 44 18.88 -2.29 5.15
N TYR A 45 18.81 -1.95 6.44
CA TYR A 45 19.38 -0.70 6.94
C TYR A 45 20.92 -0.68 6.84
N GLN A 46 21.55 -1.85 6.88
CA GLN A 46 23.01 -2.01 6.72
C GLN A 46 23.42 -2.21 5.26
N ASP A 47 22.46 -2.49 4.37
CA ASP A 47 22.69 -2.77 2.97
C ASP A 47 22.64 -1.49 2.14
N LYS A 48 23.82 -0.94 1.81
CA LYS A 48 23.95 0.28 1.00
C LYS A 48 23.33 0.15 -0.39
N TYR A 49 23.42 -1.03 -1.01
CA TYR A 49 22.82 -1.25 -2.33
C TYR A 49 21.30 -1.21 -2.21
N PHE A 50 20.73 -1.90 -1.22
CA PHE A 50 19.29 -1.89 -1.00
C PHE A 50 18.76 -0.48 -0.72
N LEU A 51 19.43 0.26 0.16
CA LEU A 51 19.01 1.63 0.51
C LEU A 51 19.17 2.59 -0.64
N TYR A 52 20.37 2.71 -1.21
CA TYR A 52 20.71 3.84 -2.08
C TYR A 52 20.54 3.55 -3.58
N ASP A 53 20.30 2.30 -3.96
CA ASP A 53 20.05 1.93 -5.36
C ASP A 53 18.66 1.31 -5.52
N LEU A 54 18.35 0.25 -4.77
CA LEU A 54 17.13 -0.53 -5.01
C LEU A 54 15.85 0.23 -4.60
N ILE A 55 15.84 0.89 -3.44
CA ILE A 55 14.67 1.67 -2.99
C ILE A 55 14.36 2.84 -3.93
N PRO A 56 15.32 3.71 -4.31
CA PRO A 56 15.10 4.78 -5.28
C PRO A 56 14.56 4.26 -6.61
N LYS A 57 15.18 3.21 -7.17
CA LYS A 57 14.72 2.60 -8.44
C LYS A 57 13.30 2.07 -8.32
N TYR A 58 12.96 1.44 -7.20
CA TYR A 58 11.62 0.93 -6.97
C TYR A 58 10.59 2.05 -6.80
N LEU A 59 10.94 3.14 -6.12
CA LEU A 59 10.04 4.30 -5.98
C LEU A 59 9.85 5.01 -7.32
N ALA A 60 10.90 5.19 -8.12
CA ALA A 60 10.81 5.73 -9.47
C ALA A 60 9.89 4.86 -10.35
N PHE A 61 10.07 3.54 -10.31
CA PHE A 61 9.17 2.60 -10.99
C PHE A 61 7.70 2.73 -10.54
N LEU A 62 7.45 2.86 -9.24
CA LEU A 62 6.09 3.10 -8.73
C LEU A 62 5.52 4.43 -9.22
N THR A 63 6.35 5.48 -9.31
CA THR A 63 5.96 6.77 -9.87
C THR A 63 5.60 6.65 -11.34
N ASP A 64 6.39 5.95 -12.14
CA ASP A 64 6.12 5.73 -13.57
C ASP A 64 4.81 4.96 -13.77
N ILE A 65 4.60 3.87 -13.02
CA ILE A 65 3.33 3.14 -13.06
C ILE A 65 2.17 3.99 -12.58
N SER A 66 2.39 4.87 -11.61
CA SER A 66 1.31 5.70 -11.06
C SER A 66 0.71 6.67 -12.08
N GLN A 67 1.42 6.99 -13.16
CA GLN A 67 0.85 7.75 -14.29
C GLN A 67 -0.26 6.96 -14.99
N LYS A 68 -0.03 5.66 -15.24
CA LYS A 68 -1.08 4.78 -15.79
C LYS A 68 -2.28 4.66 -14.84
N ILE A 69 -2.01 4.54 -13.54
CA ILE A 69 -3.06 4.49 -12.51
C ILE A 69 -3.89 5.78 -12.53
N GLU A 70 -3.24 6.93 -12.74
CA GLU A 70 -3.91 8.22 -12.86
C GLU A 70 -4.87 8.25 -14.06
N GLU A 71 -4.42 7.78 -15.22
CA GLU A 71 -5.24 7.68 -16.42
C GLU A 71 -6.44 6.74 -16.23
N ASP A 72 -6.20 5.54 -15.71
CA ASP A 72 -7.23 4.50 -15.53
C ASP A 72 -8.27 4.88 -14.46
N LEU A 73 -7.90 5.73 -13.50
CA LEU A 73 -8.75 6.15 -12.40
C LEU A 73 -9.11 7.64 -12.47
N LEU A 74 -8.91 8.29 -13.62
CA LEU A 74 -9.03 9.74 -13.77
C LEU A 74 -10.41 10.25 -13.33
N ASP A 75 -11.47 9.61 -13.81
CA ASP A 75 -12.85 9.97 -13.44
C ASP A 75 -13.04 9.91 -11.93
N TYR A 76 -12.47 8.91 -11.26
CA TYR A 76 -12.59 8.81 -9.81
C TYR A 76 -11.80 9.88 -9.07
N LEU A 77 -10.63 10.27 -9.59
CA LEU A 77 -9.78 11.31 -9.02
C LEU A 77 -10.42 12.70 -9.14
N LEU A 78 -11.19 12.93 -10.20
CA LEU A 78 -11.87 14.20 -10.47
C LEU A 78 -13.22 14.30 -9.74
N ASP A 79 -14.00 13.21 -9.77
CA ASP A 79 -15.41 13.24 -9.33
C ASP A 79 -15.61 12.87 -7.86
N TYR A 80 -14.62 12.21 -7.24
CA TYR A 80 -14.70 11.77 -5.85
C TYR A 80 -13.51 12.27 -5.04
N ASN A 81 -13.68 12.28 -3.71
CA ASN A 81 -12.58 12.57 -2.79
C ASN A 81 -11.66 11.35 -2.66
N PHE A 82 -11.03 11.03 -3.79
CA PHE A 82 -10.13 9.91 -4.01
C PHE A 82 -8.76 10.46 -4.41
N SER A 83 -7.71 9.88 -3.85
CA SER A 83 -6.34 10.25 -4.19
C SER A 83 -5.41 9.07 -4.03
N TYR A 84 -4.24 9.14 -4.66
CA TYR A 84 -3.15 8.21 -4.44
C TYR A 84 -1.85 8.95 -4.18
N ARG A 85 -0.87 8.24 -3.62
CA ARG A 85 0.47 8.79 -3.38
C ARG A 85 1.52 7.71 -3.41
N VAL A 86 2.58 7.96 -4.16
CA VAL A 86 3.87 7.26 -4.00
C VAL A 86 4.67 7.97 -2.91
N LYS A 87 5.17 7.22 -1.93
CA LYS A 87 5.94 7.76 -0.82
C LYS A 87 7.29 8.25 -1.30
N SER A 88 7.70 9.44 -0.85
CA SER A 88 9.03 9.97 -1.19
C SER A 88 10.16 9.13 -0.61
N GLU A 89 11.33 9.17 -1.25
CA GLU A 89 12.55 8.52 -0.76
C GLU A 89 12.85 8.92 0.69
N GLN A 90 12.85 10.23 0.99
CA GLN A 90 13.12 10.74 2.32
C GLN A 90 12.19 10.15 3.38
N THR A 91 10.88 10.09 3.10
CA THR A 91 9.89 9.52 4.02
C THR A 91 10.09 8.01 4.16
N THR A 92 10.47 7.33 3.08
CA THR A 92 10.76 5.89 3.08
C THR A 92 11.98 5.59 3.94
N TYR A 93 13.09 6.33 3.79
CA TYR A 93 14.28 6.18 4.64
C TYR A 93 13.99 6.49 6.10
N ALA A 94 13.26 7.58 6.39
CA ALA A 94 12.85 7.91 7.74
C ALA A 94 12.05 6.76 8.38
N LYS A 95 11.14 6.14 7.61
CA LYS A 95 10.36 4.98 8.06
C LYS A 95 11.24 3.74 8.30
N ILE A 96 12.18 3.42 7.41
CA ILE A 96 13.14 2.32 7.60
C ILE A 96 13.96 2.56 8.87
N LYS A 97 14.52 3.76 9.04
CA LYS A 97 15.27 4.15 10.23
C LYS A 97 14.42 4.03 11.50
N GLN A 98 13.19 4.50 11.48
CA GLN A 98 12.28 4.39 12.62
C GLN A 98 12.04 2.93 13.02
N TYR A 99 11.79 2.04 12.05
CA TYR A 99 11.63 0.62 12.35
C TYR A 99 12.91 -0.03 12.83
N PHE A 100 14.07 0.32 12.25
CA PHE A 100 15.36 -0.14 12.72
C PHE A 100 15.59 0.25 14.19
N MET A 101 15.29 1.49 14.57
CA MET A 101 15.41 1.95 15.96
C MET A 101 14.42 1.25 16.91
N ARG A 102 13.30 0.74 16.39
CA ARG A 102 12.31 -0.04 17.16
C ARG A 102 12.66 -1.53 17.22
N GLU A 103 13.58 -2.01 16.40
CA GLU A 103 14.03 -3.40 16.45
C GLU A 103 14.78 -3.64 17.77
N GLN A 104 14.15 -4.38 18.68
CA GLN A 104 14.81 -4.84 19.90
C GLN A 104 15.89 -5.90 19.62
N ARG A 105 15.78 -6.59 18.48
CA ARG A 105 16.77 -7.52 17.93
C ARG A 105 16.82 -7.37 16.41
N ILE A 106 18.02 -7.43 15.84
CA ILE A 106 18.21 -7.40 14.38
C ILE A 106 17.36 -8.51 13.76
N GLY A 107 16.51 -8.12 12.81
CA GLY A 107 15.69 -9.05 12.07
C GLY A 107 14.30 -9.34 12.66
N ALA A 108 13.91 -8.64 13.73
CA ALA A 108 12.58 -8.78 14.30
C ALA A 108 11.46 -8.26 13.39
N ILE A 109 11.75 -7.28 12.54
CA ILE A 109 10.73 -6.58 11.77
C ILE A 109 10.92 -6.87 10.29
N ALA A 110 9.92 -7.56 9.71
CA ALA A 110 9.94 -7.90 8.30
C ALA A 110 9.72 -6.67 7.40
N VAL A 111 10.43 -6.60 6.27
CA VAL A 111 10.33 -5.50 5.30
C VAL A 111 8.93 -5.44 4.68
N ASN A 112 8.37 -6.58 4.30
CA ASN A 112 7.02 -6.64 3.71
C ASN A 112 5.90 -6.16 4.65
N LYS A 113 6.14 -6.13 5.97
CA LYS A 113 5.19 -5.59 6.96
C LYS A 113 5.43 -4.11 7.25
N SER A 114 6.68 -3.66 7.18
CA SER A 114 7.08 -2.29 7.52
C SER A 114 7.00 -1.34 6.33
N LEU A 115 7.24 -1.80 5.10
CA LEU A 115 7.20 -0.99 3.87
C LEU A 115 6.02 -1.39 2.96
N ASN A 116 4.84 -1.60 3.55
CA ASN A 116 3.62 -2.02 2.85
C ASN A 116 2.79 -0.87 2.23
N ASP A 117 3.25 0.36 2.36
CA ASP A 117 2.55 1.60 2.01
C ASP A 117 3.45 2.55 1.19
N LEU A 118 4.29 1.98 0.33
CA LEU A 118 5.13 2.74 -0.60
C LEU A 118 4.29 3.39 -1.70
N ILE A 119 3.21 2.73 -2.11
CA ILE A 119 2.09 3.35 -2.83
C ILE A 119 0.84 3.17 -1.96
N GLY A 120 0.05 4.23 -1.82
CA GLY A 120 -1.15 4.23 -1.01
C GLY A 120 -2.27 4.99 -1.68
N PHE A 121 -3.49 4.49 -1.49
CA PHE A 121 -4.72 5.09 -1.98
C PHE A 121 -5.54 5.59 -0.78
N ARG A 122 -6.20 6.72 -0.95
CA ARG A 122 -7.08 7.32 0.05
C ARG A 122 -8.44 7.56 -0.57
N ILE A 123 -9.47 7.02 0.07
CA ILE A 123 -10.87 7.20 -0.29
C ILE A 123 -11.53 7.90 0.89
N ILE A 124 -12.06 9.09 0.69
CA ILE A 124 -12.84 9.81 1.70
C ILE A 124 -14.32 9.68 1.32
N LEU A 125 -15.09 9.03 2.19
CA LEU A 125 -16.51 8.78 2.00
C LEU A 125 -17.29 9.54 3.07
N VAL A 126 -18.45 10.06 2.69
CA VAL A 126 -19.40 10.65 3.64
C VAL A 126 -20.20 9.53 4.30
N GLY A 127 -20.39 9.62 5.62
CA GLY A 127 -21.25 8.70 6.35
C GLY A 127 -20.62 7.34 6.67
N VAL A 128 -19.28 7.25 6.73
CA VAL A 128 -18.56 6.00 7.02
C VAL A 128 -18.99 5.40 8.34
N GLU A 129 -19.09 6.22 9.39
CA GLU A 129 -19.44 5.77 10.75
C GLU A 129 -20.80 5.06 10.78
N GLN A 130 -21.82 5.68 10.19
CA GLN A 130 -23.18 5.16 10.13
C GLN A 130 -23.26 3.87 9.29
N ASN A 131 -22.35 3.70 8.33
CA ASN A 131 -22.32 2.55 7.44
C ASN A 131 -21.24 1.52 7.80
N THR A 132 -20.59 1.65 8.96
CA THR A 132 -19.51 0.75 9.40
C THR A 132 -19.88 -0.73 9.29
N PRO A 133 -21.08 -1.19 9.68
CA PRO A 133 -21.45 -2.61 9.53
C PRO A 133 -21.43 -3.08 8.07
N LEU A 134 -22.01 -2.29 7.15
CA LEU A 134 -22.08 -2.63 5.72
C LEU A 134 -20.72 -2.56 5.04
N ILE A 135 -19.89 -1.57 5.42
CA ILE A 135 -18.50 -1.47 4.95
C ILE A 135 -17.70 -2.68 5.44
N THR A 136 -17.87 -3.08 6.70
CA THR A 136 -17.19 -4.27 7.26
C THR A 136 -17.57 -5.53 6.50
N GLU A 137 -18.87 -5.71 6.22
CA GLU A 137 -19.35 -6.84 5.45
C GLU A 137 -18.72 -6.88 4.04
N LEU A 138 -18.72 -5.75 3.33
CA LEU A 138 -18.07 -5.62 2.03
C LEU A 138 -16.57 -5.99 2.11
N LEU A 139 -15.84 -5.46 3.09
CA LEU A 139 -14.41 -5.74 3.25
C LEU A 139 -14.16 -7.22 3.58
N CYS A 140 -15.00 -7.85 4.39
CA CYS A 140 -14.98 -9.29 4.64
C CYS A 140 -15.20 -10.10 3.36
N GLN A 141 -16.17 -9.72 2.52
CA GLN A 141 -16.38 -10.36 1.22
C GLN A 141 -15.16 -10.21 0.29
N LYS A 142 -14.52 -9.04 0.28
CA LYS A 142 -13.28 -8.79 -0.49
C LYS A 142 -12.07 -9.57 0.06
N CYS A 143 -12.02 -9.84 1.37
CA CYS A 143 -11.07 -10.78 1.96
C CYS A 143 -11.31 -12.22 1.49
N ASN A 144 -12.57 -12.68 1.50
CA ASN A 144 -12.94 -14.03 1.07
C ASN A 144 -12.61 -14.29 -0.41
N THR A 145 -12.77 -13.27 -1.25
CA THR A 145 -12.37 -13.31 -2.68
C THR A 145 -10.88 -13.06 -2.91
N ARG A 146 -10.09 -12.94 -1.84
CA ARG A 146 -8.64 -12.68 -1.88
C ARG A 146 -8.26 -11.44 -2.67
N LYS A 147 -9.09 -10.39 -2.71
CA LYS A 147 -8.68 -9.06 -3.21
C LYS A 147 -8.03 -8.23 -2.12
N ILE A 148 -8.50 -8.40 -0.89
CA ILE A 148 -7.92 -7.83 0.33
C ILE A 148 -7.21 -8.95 1.09
N SER A 149 -5.98 -8.71 1.53
CA SER A 149 -5.26 -9.61 2.43
C SER A 149 -5.72 -9.45 3.87
N ARG A 150 -5.91 -8.20 4.32
CA ARG A 150 -6.47 -7.85 5.64
C ARG A 150 -6.95 -6.41 5.66
N PHE A 151 -7.86 -6.11 6.57
CA PHE A 151 -8.23 -4.75 6.93
C PHE A 151 -8.30 -4.60 8.45
N TYR A 152 -8.18 -3.38 8.95
CA TYR A 152 -8.36 -3.08 10.38
C TYR A 152 -8.80 -1.63 10.56
N PHE A 153 -9.53 -1.38 11.65
CA PHE A 153 -9.87 -0.05 12.10
C PHE A 153 -8.70 0.53 12.88
N ARG A 154 -8.37 1.78 12.59
CA ARG A 154 -7.36 2.54 13.31
C ARG A 154 -8.05 3.71 13.97
N ASP A 155 -7.86 3.79 15.28
CA ASP A 155 -8.44 4.78 16.16
C ASP A 155 -7.31 5.31 17.05
N ASP A 156 -6.76 6.47 16.67
CA ASP A 156 -5.62 7.11 17.32
C ASP A 156 -5.97 8.57 17.64
N GLY A 157 -6.65 8.80 18.76
CA GLY A 157 -7.12 10.15 19.16
C GLY A 157 -8.23 10.62 18.22
N ASP A 158 -8.05 11.78 17.58
CA ASP A 158 -9.01 12.31 16.60
C ASP A 158 -8.88 11.66 15.22
N TYR A 159 -7.97 10.70 15.05
CA TYR A 159 -7.77 9.99 13.80
C TYR A 159 -8.54 8.67 13.77
N HIS A 160 -9.58 8.62 12.94
CA HIS A 160 -10.35 7.40 12.66
C HIS A 160 -10.24 7.02 11.18
N ALA A 161 -9.78 5.81 10.89
CA ALA A 161 -9.66 5.32 9.52
C ALA A 161 -9.77 3.80 9.41
N ILE A 162 -10.16 3.32 8.22
CA ILE A 162 -10.10 1.90 7.87
C ILE A 162 -8.88 1.68 6.98
N HIS A 163 -7.94 0.88 7.47
CA HIS A 163 -6.75 0.52 6.72
C HIS A 163 -7.00 -0.79 5.98
N VAL A 164 -6.80 -0.79 4.66
CA VAL A 164 -6.95 -1.95 3.80
C VAL A 164 -5.61 -2.31 3.17
N ILE A 165 -5.22 -3.58 3.26
CA ILE A 165 -4.01 -4.12 2.61
C ILE A 165 -4.45 -5.11 1.55
N LEU A 166 -4.10 -4.83 0.30
CA LEU A 166 -4.41 -5.67 -0.85
C LEU A 166 -3.58 -6.97 -0.83
N SER A 167 -4.14 -8.02 -1.42
CA SER A 167 -3.46 -9.30 -1.61
C SER A 167 -2.36 -9.24 -2.67
#